data_AF-A0A520INL9-F1
#
_entry.id   AF-A0A520INL9-F1
#
_cell.length_a   1.000
_cell.length_b   1.000
_cell.length_c   1.000
_cell.angle_alpha   90.00
_cell.angle_beta   90.00
_cell.angle_gamma   90.00
#
_symmetry.space_group_name_H-M   'P 1'
#
loop_
_entity.id
_entity.type
_entity.pdbx_description
1 polymer ?
#
loop_
_entity_poly.entity_id
_entity_poly.type
_entity_poly.pdbx_seq_one_letter_code
_entity_poly.pdbx_strand_id
1 'polypeptide(L)'
;VNDVWHKLSSRTGTDYDKFIGFYNALIKKIQDNGSKVILCTPAVIGEKKNGANEMDSDLDKYSGAIREIATKNNLPLCDLRKIFLDYNTAKNTNDKEKGILTTDGVHLNAEGNQTVATNLLAIIKKLF
;
A
#
# COMPACT_ATOMS: atom_id res chain seq x y z
N VAL A 1 -2.14 -1.04 5.71
CA VAL A 1 -2.51 0.31 6.18
C VAL A 1 -2.78 0.28 7.68
N ASN A 2 -3.74 -0.52 8.14
CA ASN A 2 -4.10 -0.61 9.57
C ASN A 2 -2.92 -0.98 10.49
N ASP A 3 -2.01 -1.87 10.06
CA ASP A 3 -0.80 -2.22 10.83
C ASP A 3 0.07 -1.01 11.20
N VAL A 4 0.03 0.04 10.38
CA VAL A 4 0.71 1.32 10.63
C VAL A 4 -0.25 2.30 11.31
N TRP A 5 -1.44 2.52 10.75
CA TRP A 5 -2.37 3.54 11.21
C TRP A 5 -2.76 3.37 12.69
N HIS A 6 -3.04 2.12 13.08
CA HIS A 6 -3.48 1.79 14.44
C HIS A 6 -2.37 1.89 15.48
N LYS A 7 -1.10 2.07 15.10
CA LYS A 7 -0.04 2.35 16.09
C LYS A 7 -0.26 3.68 16.79
N LEU A 8 -0.63 4.73 16.05
CA LEU A 8 -0.88 6.04 16.63
C LEU A 8 -2.33 6.21 17.08
N SER A 9 -3.31 5.74 16.32
CA SER A 9 -4.73 6.00 16.65
C SER A 9 -5.25 5.17 17.82
N SER A 10 -4.82 3.90 17.95
CA SER A 10 -5.34 2.97 18.96
C SER A 10 -4.27 2.21 19.73
N ARG A 11 -2.97 2.43 19.44
CA ARG A 11 -1.83 1.70 20.02
C ARG A 11 -1.89 0.18 19.81
N THR A 12 -2.51 -0.25 18.71
CA THR A 12 -2.73 -1.68 18.37
C THR A 12 -2.19 -2.06 16.99
N GLY A 13 -1.32 -1.25 16.38
CA GLY A 13 -0.65 -1.62 15.14
C GLY A 13 0.30 -2.81 15.32
N THR A 14 0.78 -3.35 14.20
CA THR A 14 1.59 -4.59 14.19
C THR A 14 3.07 -4.24 14.13
N ASP A 15 3.88 -4.79 15.03
CA ASP A 15 5.35 -4.64 15.00
C ASP A 15 5.93 -5.12 13.66
N TYR A 16 7.01 -4.49 13.22
CA TYR A 16 7.59 -4.73 11.88
C TYR A 16 7.97 -6.20 11.63
N ASP A 17 8.64 -6.85 12.59
CA ASP A 17 9.06 -8.24 12.42
C ASP A 17 7.87 -9.21 12.42
N LYS A 18 6.85 -8.93 13.24
CA LYS A 18 5.59 -9.70 13.25
C LYS A 18 4.84 -9.54 11.93
N PHE A 19 4.77 -8.32 11.40
CA PHE A 19 4.17 -8.03 10.11
C PHE A 19 4.82 -8.88 9.02
N ILE A 20 6.15 -8.88 8.92
CA ILE A 20 6.89 -9.69 7.93
C ILE A 20 6.59 -11.19 8.10
N GLY A 21 6.59 -11.69 9.34
CA GLY A 21 6.29 -13.09 9.64
C GLY A 21 4.89 -13.49 9.18
N PHE A 22 3.87 -12.72 9.55
CA PHE A 22 2.48 -12.97 9.15
C PHE A 22 2.29 -12.85 7.64
N TYR A 23 2.91 -11.85 7.01
CA TYR A 23 2.78 -11.62 5.58
C TYR A 23 3.34 -12.80 4.76
N ASN A 24 4.53 -13.32 5.11
CA ASN A 24 5.09 -14.50 4.46
C ASN A 24 4.24 -15.76 4.71
N ALA A 25 3.72 -15.95 5.93
CA ALA A 25 2.86 -17.09 6.26
C ALA A 25 1.56 -17.08 5.43
N LEU A 26 0.95 -15.90 5.23
CA LEU A 26 -0.24 -15.74 4.39
C LEU A 26 0.05 -16.04 2.92
N ILE A 27 1.14 -15.49 2.37
CA ILE A 27 1.58 -15.76 1.00
C ILE A 27 1.72 -17.27 0.78
N LYS A 28 2.49 -17.94 1.66
CA LYS A 28 2.70 -19.38 1.58
C LYS A 28 1.38 -20.14 1.63
N LYS A 29 0.51 -19.83 2.58
CA LYS A 29 -0.79 -20.50 2.73
C LYS A 29 -1.65 -20.35 1.47
N ILE A 30 -1.68 -19.17 0.85
CA ILE A 30 -2.46 -18.93 -0.37
C ILE A 30 -1.88 -19.71 -1.55
N GLN A 31 -0.55 -19.71 -1.73
CA GLN A 31 0.12 -20.45 -2.81
C GLN A 31 0.02 -21.97 -2.65
N ASP A 32 0.10 -22.49 -1.42
CA ASP A 32 -0.08 -23.92 -1.12
C ASP A 32 -1.50 -24.41 -1.50
N ASN A 33 -2.48 -23.50 -1.62
CA ASN A 33 -3.83 -23.78 -2.11
C ASN A 33 -3.99 -23.53 -3.63
N GLY A 34 -2.88 -23.39 -4.37
CA GLY A 34 -2.87 -23.28 -5.84
C GLY A 34 -3.26 -21.91 -6.39
N SER A 35 -3.40 -20.88 -5.54
CA SER A 35 -3.78 -19.54 -5.97
C SER A 35 -2.56 -18.70 -6.37
N LYS A 36 -2.72 -17.87 -7.41
CA LYS A 36 -1.73 -16.83 -7.74
C LYS A 36 -1.85 -15.67 -6.75
N VAL A 37 -0.72 -15.07 -6.38
CA VAL A 37 -0.66 -13.95 -5.43
C VAL A 37 -0.08 -12.73 -6.12
N ILE A 38 -0.73 -11.58 -5.94
CA ILE A 38 -0.19 -10.25 -6.26
C ILE A 38 -0.05 -9.51 -4.93
N LEU A 39 1.12 -8.97 -4.66
CA LEU A 39 1.35 -8.17 -3.46
C LEU A 39 1.00 -6.72 -3.72
N CYS A 40 0.45 -6.05 -2.71
CA CYS A 40 0.17 -4.63 -2.75
C CYS A 40 0.84 -3.96 -1.57
N THR A 41 1.61 -2.90 -1.81
CA THR A 41 2.06 -2.03 -0.70
C THR A 41 0.84 -1.27 -0.14
N PRO A 42 0.89 -0.75 1.10
CA PRO A 42 -0.10 0.23 1.53
C PRO A 42 -0.08 1.47 0.61
N ALA A 43 -1.20 2.17 0.50
CA ALA A 43 -1.29 3.43 -0.25
C ALA A 43 -0.77 4.60 0.59
N VAL A 44 -1.65 5.33 1.28
CA VAL A 44 -1.32 6.53 2.05
C VAL A 44 -2.11 6.61 3.36
N ILE A 45 -1.63 7.41 4.30
CA ILE A 45 -2.35 7.92 5.48
C ILE A 45 -2.07 9.42 5.49
N GLY A 46 -3.01 10.19 4.96
CA GLY A 46 -2.81 11.58 4.54
C GLY A 46 -2.20 11.69 3.14
N GLU A 47 -2.54 12.77 2.43
CA GLU A 47 -2.21 12.98 1.01
C GLU A 47 -1.23 14.14 0.78
N LYS A 48 -0.64 14.70 1.85
CA LYS A 48 0.40 15.73 1.73
C LYS A 48 1.61 15.17 1.01
N LYS A 49 2.32 16.04 0.29
CA LYS A 49 3.52 15.68 -0.48
C LYS A 49 4.77 15.66 0.41
N ASN A 50 5.88 15.23 -0.19
CA ASN A 50 7.23 15.36 0.37
C ASN A 50 7.42 14.70 1.76
N GLY A 51 6.69 13.62 2.05
CA GLY A 51 6.84 12.91 3.32
C GLY A 51 6.29 13.67 4.54
N ALA A 52 5.43 14.67 4.32
CA ALA A 52 4.94 15.55 5.38
C ALA A 52 3.81 14.94 6.24
N ASN A 53 3.31 13.75 5.92
CA ASN A 53 2.33 13.07 6.75
C ASN A 53 3.04 12.31 7.88
N GLU A 54 2.44 12.33 9.07
CA GLU A 54 3.02 11.75 10.29
C GLU A 54 3.45 10.27 10.13
N MET A 55 2.73 9.52 9.29
CA MET A 55 2.93 8.08 9.09
C MET A 55 3.77 7.71 7.87
N ASP A 56 4.28 8.69 7.11
CA ASP A 56 4.96 8.42 5.84
C ASP A 56 6.18 7.51 6.03
N SER A 57 7.01 7.78 7.04
CA SER A 57 8.21 6.95 7.33
C SER A 57 7.85 5.49 7.62
N ASP A 58 6.79 5.25 8.40
CA ASP A 58 6.37 3.88 8.71
C ASP A 58 5.73 3.20 7.49
N LEU A 59 4.91 3.92 6.70
CA LEU A 59 4.38 3.41 5.44
C LEU A 59 5.49 3.03 4.46
N ASP A 60 6.54 3.86 4.36
CA ASP A 60 7.68 3.59 3.48
C ASP A 60 8.48 2.38 3.94
N LYS A 61 8.70 2.24 5.26
CA LYS A 61 9.36 1.08 5.86
C LYS A 61 8.61 -0.22 5.55
N TYR A 62 7.29 -0.26 5.78
CA TYR A 62 6.47 -1.46 5.55
C TYR A 62 6.32 -1.75 4.05
N SER A 63 6.22 -0.72 3.21
CA SER A 63 6.25 -0.87 1.76
C SER A 63 7.57 -1.45 1.26
N GLY A 64 8.70 -1.05 1.87
CA GLY A 64 10.02 -1.63 1.62
C GLY A 64 10.04 -3.13 1.87
N ALA A 65 9.53 -3.59 3.02
CA ALA A 65 9.41 -5.02 3.32
C ALA A 65 8.58 -5.78 2.26
N ILE A 66 7.43 -5.23 1.86
CA ILE A 66 6.57 -5.86 0.86
C ILE A 66 7.27 -5.95 -0.50
N ARG A 67 8.01 -4.92 -0.91
CA ARG A 67 8.83 -4.93 -2.13
C ARG A 67 9.89 -6.03 -2.07
N GLU A 68 10.63 -6.12 -0.97
CA GLU A 68 11.63 -7.18 -0.80
C GLU A 68 11.02 -8.58 -0.83
N ILE A 69 9.88 -8.78 -0.16
CA ILE A 69 9.15 -10.06 -0.17
C ILE A 69 8.70 -10.40 -1.59
N ALA A 70 8.17 -9.43 -2.35
CA ALA A 70 7.80 -9.63 -3.75
C ALA A 70 8.98 -10.11 -4.59
N THR A 71 10.13 -9.43 -4.48
CA THR A 71 11.35 -9.83 -5.19
C THR A 71 11.84 -11.21 -4.77
N LYS A 72 11.95 -11.48 -3.46
CA LYS A 72 12.45 -12.76 -2.93
C LYS A 72 11.60 -13.96 -3.36
N ASN A 73 10.29 -13.78 -3.48
CA ASN A 73 9.34 -14.83 -3.86
C ASN A 73 8.97 -14.82 -5.36
N ASN A 74 9.59 -13.94 -6.15
CA ASN A 74 9.24 -13.73 -7.57
C ASN A 74 7.74 -13.49 -7.79
N LEU A 75 7.13 -12.65 -6.95
CA LEU A 75 5.71 -12.32 -7.01
C LEU A 75 5.47 -10.97 -7.71
N PRO A 76 4.39 -10.83 -8.50
CA PRO A 76 3.95 -9.54 -9.00
C PRO A 76 3.65 -8.55 -7.87
N LEU A 77 3.98 -7.28 -8.09
CA LEU A 77 3.78 -6.20 -7.14
C LEU A 77 2.93 -5.08 -7.75
N CYS A 78 1.89 -4.67 -7.04
CA CYS A 78 1.19 -3.41 -7.23
C CYS A 78 1.68 -2.41 -6.17
N ASP A 79 2.63 -1.55 -6.53
CA ASP A 79 3.24 -0.58 -5.62
C ASP A 79 2.34 0.66 -5.42
N LEU A 80 1.24 0.47 -4.70
CA LEU A 80 0.26 1.52 -4.42
C LEU A 80 0.87 2.71 -3.68
N ARG A 81 1.93 2.51 -2.89
CA ARG A 81 2.61 3.58 -2.17
C ARG A 81 3.23 4.53 -3.16
N LYS A 82 4.01 3.99 -4.10
CA LYS A 82 4.61 4.78 -5.17
C LYS A 82 3.53 5.44 -6.06
N ILE A 83 2.53 4.67 -6.49
CA ILE A 83 1.45 5.18 -7.36
C ILE A 83 0.75 6.40 -6.73
N PHE A 84 0.39 6.32 -5.45
CA PHE A 84 -0.33 7.41 -4.77
C PHE A 84 0.58 8.61 -4.50
N LEU A 85 1.85 8.40 -4.13
CA LEU A 85 2.81 9.49 -3.96
C LEU A 85 3.09 10.23 -5.27
N ASP A 86 3.26 9.50 -6.36
CA ASP A 86 3.46 10.08 -7.70
C ASP A 86 2.22 10.87 -8.13
N TYR A 87 1.01 10.32 -7.88
CA TYR A 87 -0.25 11.01 -8.16
C TYR A 87 -0.38 12.30 -7.35
N ASN A 88 -0.15 12.25 -6.04
CA ASN A 88 -0.23 13.44 -5.17
C ASN A 88 0.80 14.49 -5.57
N THR A 89 2.03 14.09 -5.92
CA THR A 89 3.06 15.00 -6.44
C THR A 89 2.56 15.73 -7.69
N ALA A 90 1.90 15.03 -8.61
CA ALA A 90 1.43 15.58 -9.87
C ALA A 90 0.10 16.36 -9.77
N LYS A 91 -0.80 15.99 -8.85
CA LYS A 91 -2.21 16.44 -8.84
C LYS A 91 -2.64 17.15 -7.57
N ASN A 92 -1.97 16.94 -6.44
CA ASN A 92 -2.26 17.65 -5.19
C ASN A 92 -1.60 19.03 -5.17
N THR A 93 -2.07 19.94 -6.02
CA THR A 93 -1.48 21.28 -6.19
C THR A 93 -1.54 22.12 -4.91
N ASN A 94 -2.58 21.93 -4.10
CA ASN A 94 -2.83 22.66 -2.85
C ASN A 94 -2.31 21.94 -1.60
N ASP A 95 -1.55 20.85 -1.76
CA ASP A 95 -0.98 20.04 -0.67
C ASP A 95 -2.01 19.65 0.41
N LYS A 96 -3.22 19.29 -0.05
CA LYS A 96 -4.32 18.87 0.81
C LYS A 96 -3.98 17.58 1.53
N GLU A 97 -4.41 17.47 2.78
CA GLU A 97 -4.28 16.23 3.57
C GLU A 97 -5.18 15.11 3.06
N LYS A 98 -6.27 15.42 2.36
CA LYS A 98 -7.26 14.46 1.85
C LYS A 98 -8.10 15.04 0.72
N GLY A 99 -8.88 14.20 0.06
CA GLY A 99 -9.80 14.58 -1.00
C GLY A 99 -9.21 14.47 -2.40
N ILE A 100 -8.00 13.92 -2.56
CA ILE A 100 -7.34 13.75 -3.86
C ILE A 100 -7.67 12.36 -4.40
N LEU A 101 -7.13 11.31 -3.78
CA LEU A 101 -7.49 9.91 -4.01
C LEU A 101 -8.24 9.30 -2.81
N THR A 102 -8.28 9.98 -1.68
CA THR A 102 -8.99 9.54 -0.47
C THR A 102 -10.15 10.47 -0.11
N THR A 103 -11.11 9.96 0.66
CA THR A 103 -12.21 10.76 1.22
C THR A 103 -11.81 11.38 2.56
N ASP A 104 -11.15 10.60 3.42
CA ASP A 104 -10.84 10.99 4.80
C ASP A 104 -9.33 10.98 5.12
N GLY A 105 -8.48 10.79 4.12
CA GLY A 105 -7.03 10.61 4.28
C GLY A 105 -6.59 9.15 4.23
N VAL A 106 -7.53 8.18 4.26
CA VAL A 106 -7.22 6.74 4.24
C VAL A 106 -8.12 5.98 3.26
N HIS A 107 -9.43 6.15 3.37
CA HIS A 107 -10.40 5.43 2.55
C HIS A 107 -10.52 6.06 1.17
N LEU A 108 -10.48 5.24 0.12
CA LEU A 108 -10.44 5.71 -1.26
C LEU A 108 -11.75 6.40 -1.68
N ASN A 109 -11.62 7.50 -2.41
CA ASN A 109 -12.74 8.08 -3.15
C ASN A 109 -12.92 7.36 -4.51
N ALA A 110 -13.81 7.84 -5.38
CA ALA A 110 -14.03 7.22 -6.69
C ALA A 110 -12.75 7.17 -7.55
N GLU A 111 -11.96 8.26 -7.58
CA GLU A 111 -10.70 8.35 -8.32
C GLU A 111 -9.62 7.41 -7.74
N GLY A 112 -9.53 7.32 -6.41
CA GLY A 112 -8.65 6.38 -5.72
C GLY A 112 -8.99 4.93 -6.05
N ASN A 113 -10.27 4.56 -6.03
CA ASN A 113 -10.72 3.22 -6.40
C ASN A 113 -10.39 2.92 -7.88
N GLN A 114 -10.65 3.87 -8.79
CA GLN A 114 -10.33 3.72 -10.20
C GLN A 114 -8.82 3.56 -10.42
N THR A 115 -8.00 4.33 -9.71
CA THR A 115 -6.53 4.26 -9.75
C THR A 115 -6.03 2.88 -9.36
N VAL A 116 -6.53 2.31 -8.25
CA VAL A 116 -6.18 0.96 -7.80
C VAL A 116 -6.62 -0.09 -8.82
N ALA A 117 -7.87 -0.02 -9.28
CA ALA A 117 -8.43 -0.98 -10.22
C ALA A 117 -7.66 -1.01 -11.55
N THR A 118 -7.34 0.16 -12.11
CA THR A 118 -6.57 0.27 -13.37
C THR A 118 -5.17 -0.35 -13.23
N ASN A 119 -4.46 -0.05 -12.14
CA ASN A 119 -3.10 -0.58 -11.93
C ASN A 119 -3.10 -2.09 -11.68
N LEU A 120 -4.04 -2.61 -10.87
CA LEU A 120 -4.17 -4.06 -10.66
C LEU A 120 -4.56 -4.79 -11.94
N LEU A 121 -5.51 -4.26 -12.71
CA LEU A 121 -5.94 -4.88 -13.97
C LEU A 121 -4.78 -5.01 -14.96
N ALA A 122 -3.89 -4.01 -15.03
CA ALA A 122 -2.72 -4.05 -15.89
C ALA A 122 -1.73 -5.17 -15.50
N ILE A 123 -1.63 -5.51 -14.21
CA ILE A 123 -0.82 -6.63 -13.73
C ILE A 123 -1.51 -7.96 -14.04
N ILE A 124 -2.81 -8.07 -13.73
CA ILE A 124 -3.61 -9.27 -13.98
C ILE A 124 -3.56 -9.68 -15.45
N LYS A 125 -3.70 -8.72 -16.37
CA LYS A 125 -3.61 -8.95 -17.83
C LYS A 125 -2.26 -9.50 -18.32
N LYS A 126 -1.20 -9.45 -17.50
CA LYS A 126 0.11 -10.03 -17.83
C LYS A 126 0.28 -11.44 -17.26
N LEU A 127 -0.63 -11.89 -16.42
CA LEU A 127 -0.59 -13.22 -15.78
C LEU A 127 -1.39 -14.28 -16.53
N PHE A 128 -2.11 -13.87 -17.57
CA PHE A 128 -2.97 -14.67 -18.45
C PHE A 128 -2.76 -14.18 -19.88
#